data_AF-A0A0R1P0P2-F1
#
_entry.id   AF-A0A0R1P0P2-F1
#
_cell.length_a   1.000
_cell.length_b   1.000
_cell.length_c   1.000
_cell.angle_alpha   90.00
_cell.angle_beta   90.00
_cell.angle_gamma   90.00
#
_symmetry.space_group_name_H-M   'P 1'
#
loop_
_entity.id
_entity.type
_entity.pdbx_description
1 polymer ?
#
loop_
_entity_poly.entity_id
_entity_poly.type
_entity_poly.pdbx_seq_one_letter_code
_entity_poly.pdbx_strand_id
1 'polypeptide(L)'
;MEKEKNLIIGSIIALIAVIFVVLNTAPVAINFGFFKVRLPLIVILVVMVIIGMIIAWFFGRDKKEKDKQYFGSILNKNKKNQE
;
A
#
# COMPACT_ATOMS: atom_id res chain seq x y z
N MET A 1 -21.28 18.31 -10.52
CA MET A 1 -20.18 19.31 -10.42
C MET A 1 -18.94 18.83 -9.65
N GLU A 2 -18.96 18.55 -8.33
CA GLU A 2 -17.73 18.14 -7.61
C GLU A 2 -17.15 16.80 -8.09
N LYS A 3 -18.01 15.81 -8.34
CA LYS A 3 -17.60 14.49 -8.83
C LYS A 3 -16.99 14.54 -10.24
N GLU A 4 -17.57 15.34 -11.13
CA GLU A 4 -17.04 15.57 -12.49
C GLU A 4 -15.68 16.26 -12.45
N LYS A 5 -15.49 17.27 -11.60
CA LYS A 5 -14.18 17.90 -11.39
C LYS A 5 -13.15 16.91 -10.87
N ASN A 6 -13.51 16.06 -9.90
CA ASN A 6 -12.62 15.03 -9.38
C ASN A 6 -12.27 13.98 -10.44
N LEU A 7 -13.20 13.62 -11.33
CA LEU A 7 -12.94 12.72 -12.45
C LEU A 7 -11.98 13.36 -13.47
N ILE A 8 -12.16 14.63 -13.80
CA ILE A 8 -11.27 15.36 -14.72
C ILE A 8 -9.86 15.46 -14.13
N ILE A 9 -9.74 15.85 -12.86
CA ILE A 9 -8.45 15.95 -12.16
C ILE A 9 -7.77 14.57 -12.09
N GLY A 10 -8.51 13.53 -11.73
CA GLY A 10 -8.00 12.15 -11.70
C GLY A 10 -7.50 11.68 -13.07
N SER A 11 -8.22 12.03 -14.15
CA SER A 11 -7.81 11.72 -15.53
C SER A 11 -6.53 12.44 -15.93
N ILE A 12 -6.38 13.72 -15.59
CA ILE A 12 -5.16 14.50 -15.85
C ILE A 12 -3.97 13.89 -15.09
N ILE A 13 -4.16 13.54 -13.81
CA ILE A 13 -3.12 12.89 -13.01
C ILE A 13 -2.74 11.53 -13.62
N ALA A 14 -3.71 10.74 -14.07
CA ALA A 14 -3.45 9.46 -14.72
C ALA A 14 -2.65 9.63 -16.03
N LEU A 15 -3.00 10.62 -16.86
CA LEU A 15 -2.25 10.94 -18.07
C LEU A 15 -0.80 11.34 -17.76
N ILE A 16 -0.59 12.18 -16.74
CA ILE A 16 0.75 12.57 -16.28
C ILE A 16 1.53 11.33 -15.83
N ALA A 17 0.92 10.43 -15.06
CA ALA A 17 1.55 9.19 -14.62
C ALA A 17 1.97 8.30 -15.80
N VAL A 18 1.10 8.16 -16.82
CA VAL A 18 1.44 7.41 -18.06
C VAL A 18 2.64 8.05 -18.78
N ILE A 19 2.67 9.37 -18.90
CA ILE A 19 3.81 10.09 -19.50
C ILE A 19 5.09 9.79 -18.70
N PHE A 20 5.04 9.83 -17.37
CA PHE A 20 6.19 9.47 -16.53
C PHE A 20 6.67 8.04 -16.78
N VAL A 21 5.75 7.08 -16.93
CA VAL A 21 6.11 5.68 -17.24
C VAL A 21 6.83 5.60 -18.60
N VAL A 22 6.31 6.27 -19.63
CA VAL A 22 6.90 6.26 -20.98
C VAL A 22 8.26 6.96 -21.02
N LEU A 23 8.41 8.09 -20.33
CA LEU A 23 9.68 8.80 -20.27
C LEU A 23 10.74 8.05 -19.44
N ASN A 24 10.31 7.22 -18.48
CA ASN A 24 11.19 6.43 -17.63
C ASN A 24 11.24 4.94 -18.03
N THR A 25 10.93 4.63 -19.29
CA THR A 25 11.08 3.25 -19.84
C THR A 25 12.53 2.89 -20.16
N ALA A 26 13.48 3.81 -19.98
CA ALA A 26 14.89 3.56 -20.26
C ALA A 26 15.40 2.36 -19.41
N PRO A 27 16.00 1.34 -20.04
CA PRO A 27 16.46 0.16 -19.33
C PRO A 27 17.70 0.51 -18.50
N VAL A 28 17.58 0.41 -17.18
CA VAL A 28 18.68 0.64 -16.23
C VAL A 28 19.28 -0.70 -15.84
N ALA A 29 20.61 -0.78 -15.81
CA ALA A 29 21.29 -1.98 -15.34
C ALA A 29 21.23 -2.04 -13.80
N ILE A 30 20.63 -3.10 -13.28
CA ILE A 30 20.43 -3.29 -11.85
C ILE A 30 21.27 -4.49 -11.43
N ASN A 31 22.04 -4.34 -10.37
CA ASN A 31 22.91 -5.38 -9.83
C ASN A 31 22.24 -6.03 -8.61
N PHE A 32 21.94 -7.34 -8.70
CA PHE A 32 21.39 -8.12 -7.59
C PHE A 32 22.48 -8.83 -6.77
N GLY A 33 23.73 -8.38 -6.87
CA GLY A 33 24.89 -8.97 -6.21
C GLY A 33 25.50 -10.13 -7.00
N PHE A 34 24.67 -11.05 -7.50
CA PHE A 34 25.12 -12.24 -8.23
C PHE A 34 24.92 -12.16 -9.75
N PHE A 35 23.93 -11.38 -10.20
CA PHE A 35 23.60 -11.22 -11.61
C PHE A 35 23.09 -9.80 -11.88
N LYS A 36 23.19 -9.38 -13.14
CA LYS A 36 22.74 -8.07 -13.60
C LYS A 36 21.56 -8.23 -14.54
N VAL A 37 20.51 -7.44 -14.32
CA VAL A 37 19.34 -7.42 -15.18
C VAL A 37 19.13 -6.00 -15.69
N ARG A 38 18.81 -5.84 -16.97
CA ARG A 38 18.47 -4.54 -17.57
C ARG A 38 16.97 -4.46 -17.76
N LEU A 39 16.33 -3.65 -16.94
CA LEU A 39 14.89 -3.44 -16.95
C LEU A 39 14.61 -1.97 -16.59
N PRO A 40 13.45 -1.42 -17.00
CA PRO A 40 13.04 -0.09 -16.55
C PRO A 40 12.91 -0.05 -15.03
N LEU A 41 13.42 0.99 -14.40
CA LEU A 41 13.50 1.09 -12.93
C LEU A 41 12.12 1.00 -12.25
N ILE A 42 11.08 1.53 -12.91
CA ILE A 42 9.69 1.47 -12.42
C ILE A 42 9.19 0.03 -12.26
N VAL A 43 9.55 -0.88 -13.17
CA VAL A 43 9.12 -2.28 -13.12
C VAL A 43 9.65 -2.93 -11.84
N ILE A 44 10.92 -2.68 -11.50
CA ILE A 44 11.55 -3.25 -10.31
C ILE A 44 10.95 -2.64 -9.05
N LEU A 45 10.71 -1.33 -9.05
CA LEU A 45 10.11 -0.63 -7.92
C LEU A 45 8.72 -1.20 -7.60
N VAL A 46 7.88 -1.39 -8.62
CA VAL A 46 6.54 -1.99 -8.45
C VAL A 46 6.64 -3.41 -7.89
N VAL A 47 7.53 -4.26 -8.44
CA VAL A 47 7.74 -5.63 -7.94
C VAL A 47 8.20 -5.62 -6.48
N MET A 48 9.14 -4.75 -6.10
CA MET A 48 9.63 -4.63 -4.72
C MET A 48 8.52 -4.20 -3.75
N VAL A 49 7.68 -3.24 -4.15
CA VAL A 49 6.53 -2.81 -3.33
C VAL A 49 5.53 -3.95 -3.12
N ILE A 50 5.24 -4.72 -4.16
CA ILE A 50 4.35 -5.89 -4.07
C ILE A 50 4.94 -6.94 -3.11
N ILE A 51 6.23 -7.25 -3.23
CA ILE A 51 6.91 -8.17 -2.30
C ILE A 51 6.83 -7.65 -0.86
N GLY A 52 7.11 -6.37 -0.63
CA GLY A 52 6.99 -5.74 0.68
C GLY A 52 5.57 -5.82 1.25
N MET A 53 4.54 -5.62 0.41
CA MET A 53 3.14 -5.75 0.81
C MET A 53 2.79 -7.19 1.19
N ILE A 54 3.28 -8.19 0.44
CA ILE A 54 3.07 -9.61 0.75
C ILE A 54 3.72 -9.96 2.09
N ILE A 55 4.97 -9.54 2.32
CA ILE A 55 5.68 -9.76 3.58
C ILE A 55 4.92 -9.09 4.74
N ALA A 56 4.56 -7.81 4.59
CA ALA A 56 3.80 -7.08 5.59
C ALA A 56 2.45 -7.73 5.89
N TRP A 57 1.76 -8.27 4.89
CA TRP A 57 0.50 -8.97 5.09
C TRP A 57 0.65 -10.32 5.79
N PHE A 58 1.75 -11.03 5.54
CA PHE A 58 2.03 -12.30 6.21
C PHE A 58 2.39 -12.10 7.68
N PHE A 59 3.18 -11.07 8.01
CA PHE A 59 3.65 -10.77 9.37
C PHE A 59 2.73 -9.83 10.15
N GLY A 60 1.82 -9.10 9.47
CA GLY A 60 0.96 -8.08 10.07
C GLY A 60 -0.28 -8.60 10.78
N ARG A 61 -0.46 -9.92 10.90
CA ARG A 61 -1.69 -10.53 11.43
C ARG A 61 -1.73 -10.64 12.96
N ASP A 62 -0.62 -10.40 13.65
CA ASP A 62 -0.51 -10.75 15.08
C ASP A 62 -1.01 -9.72 16.10
N LYS A 63 -1.63 -8.60 15.69
CA LYS A 63 -1.96 -7.50 16.64
C LYS A 63 -3.31 -6.83 16.41
N LYS A 64 -4.42 -7.59 16.48
CA LYS A 64 -5.79 -7.00 16.50
C LYS A 64 -6.78 -7.68 17.47
N GLU A 65 -6.37 -8.67 18.25
CA GLU A 65 -7.30 -9.42 19.12
C GLU A 65 -7.47 -8.79 20.52
N LYS A 66 -6.40 -8.24 21.10
CA LYS A 66 -6.38 -7.88 22.53
C LYS A 66 -7.16 -6.59 22.85
N ASP A 67 -7.07 -5.56 22.03
CA ASP A 67 -7.71 -4.27 22.31
C ASP A 67 -9.25 -4.33 22.33
N LYS A 68 -9.85 -5.19 21.50
CA LYS A 68 -11.32 -5.37 21.50
C LYS A 68 -11.81 -6.06 22.77
N GLN A 69 -11.03 -6.97 23.35
CA GLN A 69 -11.41 -7.70 24.57
C GLN A 69 -11.28 -6.85 25.84
N TYR A 70 -10.25 -5.99 25.95
CA TYR A 70 -10.11 -5.08 27.09
C TYR A 70 -11.21 -4.01 27.12
N PHE A 71 -11.55 -3.40 25.98
CA PHE A 71 -12.63 -2.43 25.93
C PHE A 71 -14.02 -3.06 26.18
N GLY A 72 -14.30 -4.24 25.61
CA GLY A 72 -15.55 -4.96 25.85
C GLY A 72 -15.77 -5.36 27.32
N SER A 73 -14.68 -5.77 28.01
CA SER A 73 -14.76 -6.12 29.43
C SER A 73 -14.95 -4.91 30.35
N ILE A 74 -14.40 -3.74 30.03
CA ILE A 74 -14.63 -2.49 30.77
C ILE A 74 -16.09 -2.03 30.63
N LEU A 75 -16.65 -2.09 29.43
CA LEU A 75 -18.05 -1.69 29.19
C LEU A 75 -19.04 -2.61 29.92
N ASN A 76 -18.80 -3.93 29.88
CA ASN A 76 -19.67 -4.88 30.57
C ASN A 76 -19.60 -4.74 32.11
N LYS A 77 -18.41 -4.44 32.65
CA LYS A 77 -18.22 -4.20 34.09
C LYS A 77 -18.99 -2.97 34.58
N ASN A 78 -19.00 -1.88 33.82
CA ASN A 78 -19.74 -0.67 34.18
C ASN A 78 -21.26 -0.87 34.16
N LYS A 79 -21.78 -1.71 33.25
CA LYS A 79 -23.22 -1.99 33.16
C LYS A 79 -23.74 -2.76 34.39
N LYS A 80 -22.95 -3.70 34.89
CA LYS A 80 -23.30 -4.56 36.03
C LYS A 80 -23.28 -3.86 37.39
N ASN A 81 -22.63 -2.70 37.49
CA ASN A 81 -22.57 -1.90 38.72
C ASN A 81 -23.70 -0.87 38.81
N GLN A 82 -24.62 -0.82 37.83
CA GLN A 82 -25.78 0.09 37.81
C GLN A 82 -27.13 -0.63 37.92
N GLU A 83 -27.12 -1.96 38.06
CA GLU A 83 -28.26 -2.80 38.46
C GLU A 83 -28.12 -3.19 39.94
#